data_AF-A0AAV2AH65-F1
#
_entry.id   AF-A0AAV2AH65-F1
#
_cell.length_a   1.000
_cell.length_b   1.000
_cell.length_c   1.000
_cell.angle_alpha   90.00
_cell.angle_beta   90.00
_cell.angle_gamma   90.00
#
_symmetry.space_group_name_H-M   'P 1'
#
loop_
_entity.id
_entity.type
_entity.pdbx_description
1 polymer ?
#
loop_
_entity_poly.entity_id
_entity_poly.type
_entity_poly.pdbx_seq_one_letter_code
_entity_poly.pdbx_strand_id
1 'polypeptide(L)'
;MDNYNEETKAVGSASTNGLQPKASSNQASNGESLSEFVAQLDNYSSSIPDSVASYYMQSAGLPPADPRILRLISIAAHKFVIDIANDAMQNSKAKGVVKSEKTTKVCLFFFQSKGPVLTMEDLTASLAERGINAKKPPYSK
;
A
#
# COMPACT_ATOMS: atom_id res chain seq x y z
N MET A 1 41.96 -9.48 61.27
CA MET A 1 41.05 -10.60 61.02
C MET A 1 39.87 -10.01 60.28
N ASP A 2 39.51 -10.68 59.17
CA ASP A 2 38.36 -10.41 58.28
C ASP A 2 38.52 -9.17 57.36
N ASN A 3 38.22 -9.19 56.06
CA ASN A 3 37.35 -10.08 55.29
C ASN A 3 37.66 -9.98 53.78
N TYR A 4 37.34 -11.05 53.04
CA TYR A 4 37.51 -11.26 51.60
C TYR A 4 36.37 -10.65 50.75
N ASN A 5 36.58 -10.68 49.42
CA ASN A 5 35.65 -10.54 48.28
C ASN A 5 35.34 -9.12 47.77
N GLU A 6 35.04 -8.85 46.49
CA GLU A 6 35.17 -9.51 45.18
C GLU A 6 34.50 -8.50 44.23
N GLU A 7 35.24 -7.74 43.41
CA GLU A 7 34.62 -6.81 42.46
C GLU A 7 34.92 -7.22 41.02
N THR A 8 33.88 -7.76 40.40
CA THR A 8 33.82 -8.21 39.02
C THR A 8 33.81 -7.00 38.08
N LYS A 9 34.82 -6.90 37.20
CA LYS A 9 34.80 -5.96 36.08
C LYS A 9 33.79 -6.41 35.03
N ALA A 10 32.72 -5.62 34.85
CA ALA A 10 31.80 -5.74 33.73
C ALA A 10 32.49 -5.38 32.41
N VAL A 11 32.36 -6.28 31.43
CA VAL A 11 32.75 -6.12 30.03
C VAL A 11 31.85 -5.08 29.36
N GLY A 12 32.47 -4.09 28.70
CA GLY A 12 31.78 -3.03 27.97
C GLY A 12 30.95 -3.57 26.81
N SER A 13 29.68 -3.16 26.77
CA SER A 13 28.75 -3.44 25.70
C SER A 13 29.11 -2.62 24.45
N ALA A 14 29.53 -3.32 23.40
CA ALA A 14 29.77 -2.74 22.09
C ALA A 14 28.43 -2.41 21.41
N SER A 15 28.21 -1.12 21.18
CA SER A 15 27.05 -0.59 20.46
C SER A 15 27.12 -1.00 18.98
N THR A 16 26.29 -1.95 18.58
CA THR A 16 26.08 -2.32 17.17
C THR A 16 24.79 -1.67 16.69
N ASN A 17 24.90 -0.44 16.20
CA ASN A 17 23.82 0.22 15.47
C ASN A 17 23.91 -0.16 13.99
N GLY A 18 22.86 -0.79 13.46
CA GLY A 18 22.69 -0.91 12.01
C GLY A 18 21.65 -1.94 11.57
N LEU A 19 20.57 -1.42 10.98
CA LEU A 19 19.59 -2.12 10.13
C LEU A 19 18.45 -2.82 10.87
N GLN A 20 17.55 -2.01 11.44
CA GLN A 20 16.18 -2.45 11.73
C GLN A 20 15.31 -2.20 10.49
N PRO A 21 14.54 -3.21 10.01
CA PRO A 21 13.57 -3.02 8.94
C PRO A 21 12.53 -2.00 9.39
N LYS A 22 12.38 -0.92 8.61
CA LYS A 22 11.27 0.03 8.76
C LYS A 22 9.97 -0.72 8.44
N ALA A 23 9.40 -1.34 9.47
CA ALA A 23 8.05 -1.86 9.43
C ALA A 23 7.14 -0.72 8.93
N SER A 24 6.46 -0.96 7.82
CA SER A 24 5.40 -0.11 7.31
C SER A 24 4.44 0.16 8.45
N SER A 25 4.53 1.34 9.05
CA SER A 25 3.57 1.80 10.02
C SER A 25 2.26 2.00 9.26
N ASN A 26 1.43 0.96 9.20
CA ASN A 26 -0.02 1.12 9.18
C ASN A 26 -0.35 1.86 10.48
N GLN A 27 -0.13 3.17 10.48
CA GLN A 27 -0.79 4.09 11.39
C GLN A 27 -2.26 3.99 11.01
N ALA A 28 -2.94 2.99 11.54
CA ALA A 28 -4.37 3.08 11.70
C ALA A 28 -4.56 4.29 12.61
N SER A 29 -4.87 5.44 12.02
CA SER A 29 -5.44 6.59 12.70
C SER A 29 -6.84 6.17 13.16
N ASN A 30 -6.90 5.18 14.06
CA ASN A 30 -8.07 4.83 14.84
C ASN A 30 -8.23 5.96 15.84
N GLY A 31 -8.78 7.10 15.41
CA GLY A 31 -8.87 8.27 16.26
C GLY A 31 -9.71 9.42 15.74
N GLU A 32 -9.84 9.61 14.42
CA GLU A 32 -10.84 10.56 13.92
C GLU A 32 -12.20 9.88 13.97
N SER A 33 -13.13 10.48 14.72
CA SER A 33 -14.51 10.00 14.76
C SER A 33 -15.06 9.97 13.33
N LEU A 34 -15.89 8.97 12.97
CA LEU A 34 -16.54 8.92 11.65
C LEU A 34 -17.27 10.24 11.32
N SER A 35 -17.81 10.90 12.34
CA SER A 35 -18.44 12.22 12.20
C SER A 35 -17.46 13.31 11.75
N GLU A 36 -16.23 13.27 12.24
CA GLU A 36 -15.17 14.21 11.88
C GLU A 36 -14.70 13.96 10.44
N PHE A 37 -14.51 12.69 10.06
CA PHE A 37 -14.21 12.32 8.68
C PHE A 37 -15.29 12.79 7.71
N VAL A 38 -16.58 12.58 8.02
CA VAL A 38 -17.68 13.06 7.17
C VAL A 38 -17.72 14.59 7.10
N ALA A 39 -17.40 15.29 8.19
CA ALA A 39 -17.29 16.75 8.17
C ALA A 39 -16.12 17.25 7.31
N GLN A 40 -14.99 16.53 7.27
CA GLN A 40 -13.85 16.85 6.41
C GLN A 40 -14.20 16.71 4.91
N LEU A 41 -15.16 15.85 4.54
CA LEU A 41 -15.60 15.68 3.15
C LEU A 41 -16.24 16.93 2.56
N ASP A 42 -16.78 17.85 3.38
CA ASP A 42 -17.40 19.09 2.90
C ASP A 42 -16.40 20.03 2.22
N ASN A 43 -15.12 19.96 2.59
CA ASN A 43 -14.08 20.82 2.04
C ASN A 43 -13.06 20.07 1.16
N TYR A 44 -13.26 18.77 0.94
CA TYR A 44 -12.34 17.97 0.14
C TYR A 44 -12.64 18.06 -1.36
N SER A 45 -11.64 18.43 -2.15
CA SER A 45 -11.69 18.33 -3.61
C SER A 45 -11.23 16.94 -4.04
N SER A 46 -12.16 16.05 -4.39
CA SER A 46 -11.83 14.71 -4.87
C SER A 46 -11.13 14.74 -6.24
N SER A 47 -10.21 13.79 -6.46
CA SER A 47 -9.53 13.63 -7.76
C SER A 47 -10.49 13.24 -8.89
N ILE A 48 -11.60 12.59 -8.56
CA ILE A 48 -12.69 12.30 -9.48
C ILE A 48 -13.66 13.47 -9.43
N PRO A 49 -14.01 14.11 -10.57
CA PRO A 49 -14.97 15.20 -10.61
C PRO A 49 -16.39 14.76 -10.19
N ASP A 50 -17.12 15.63 -9.50
CA ASP A 50 -18.47 15.35 -8.99
C ASP A 50 -19.46 14.95 -10.10
N SER A 51 -19.30 15.49 -11.32
CA SER A 51 -20.13 15.14 -12.48
C SER A 51 -19.99 13.66 -12.89
N VAL A 52 -18.77 13.12 -12.83
CA VAL A 52 -18.48 11.72 -13.15
C VAL A 52 -19.06 10.81 -12.08
N ALA A 53 -18.83 11.14 -10.81
CA ALA A 53 -19.39 10.39 -9.68
C ALA A 53 -20.93 10.37 -9.73
N SER A 54 -21.56 11.51 -10.02
CA SER A 54 -23.01 11.65 -10.16
C SER A 54 -23.56 10.77 -11.29
N TYR A 55 -22.89 10.75 -12.45
CA TYR A 55 -23.30 9.90 -13.58
C TYR A 55 -23.30 8.41 -13.22
N TYR A 56 -22.24 7.92 -12.57
CA TYR A 56 -22.16 6.50 -12.17
C TYR A 56 -23.15 6.16 -11.05
N MET A 57 -23.44 7.08 -10.12
CA MET A 57 -24.46 6.88 -9.10
C MET A 57 -25.87 6.78 -9.71
N GLN A 58 -26.22 7.68 -10.63
CA GLN A 58 -27.50 7.63 -11.33
C GLN A 58 -27.64 6.36 -12.18
N SER A 59 -26.55 5.94 -12.84
CA SER A 59 -26.51 4.69 -13.60
C SER A 59 -26.70 3.46 -12.70
N ALA A 60 -26.30 3.54 -11.43
CA ALA A 60 -26.56 2.51 -10.41
C ALA A 60 -27.95 2.62 -9.76
N GLY A 61 -28.78 3.60 -10.16
CA GLY A 61 -30.12 3.82 -9.62
C GLY A 61 -30.16 4.63 -8.31
N LEU A 62 -29.05 5.25 -7.90
CA LEU A 62 -28.95 6.05 -6.67
C LEU A 62 -28.90 7.55 -7.02
N PRO A 63 -29.91 8.36 -6.63
CA PRO A 63 -29.86 9.80 -6.86
C PRO A 63 -28.76 10.45 -6.00
N PRO A 64 -27.96 11.37 -6.57
CA PRO A 64 -26.91 12.08 -5.84
C PRO A 64 -27.55 13.14 -4.93
N ALA A 65 -27.89 12.76 -3.70
CA ALA A 65 -28.59 13.63 -2.75
C ALA A 65 -27.68 14.63 -2.03
N ASP A 66 -26.43 14.23 -1.73
CA ASP A 66 -25.50 15.00 -0.92
C ASP A 66 -24.09 14.97 -1.54
N PRO A 67 -23.44 16.13 -1.77
CA PRO A 67 -22.07 16.19 -2.30
C PRO A 67 -21.05 15.43 -1.43
N ARG A 68 -21.28 15.29 -0.13
CA ARG A 68 -20.42 14.48 0.75
C ARG A 68 -20.41 13.01 0.37
N ILE A 69 -21.56 12.49 -0.07
CA ILE A 69 -21.67 11.09 -0.52
C ILE A 69 -20.90 10.89 -1.83
N LEU A 70 -20.99 11.84 -2.76
CA LEU A 70 -20.23 11.80 -4.01
C LEU A 70 -18.72 11.75 -3.75
N ARG A 71 -18.24 12.60 -2.84
CA ARG A 71 -16.82 12.65 -2.45
C ARG A 71 -16.39 11.41 -1.69
N LEU A 72 -17.24 10.89 -0.80
CA LEU A 72 -16.98 9.64 -0.09
C LEU A 72 -16.79 8.47 -1.06
N ILE A 73 -17.71 8.30 -2.01
CA ILE A 73 -17.63 7.24 -3.03
C ILE A 73 -16.37 7.43 -3.88
N SER A 74 -16.07 8.67 -4.27
CA SER A 74 -14.87 8.99 -5.04
C SER A 74 -13.59 8.62 -4.30
N ILE A 75 -13.49 8.92 -3.00
CA ILE A 75 -12.35 8.55 -2.15
C ILE A 75 -12.28 7.02 -1.99
N ALA A 76 -13.41 6.35 -1.77
CA ALA A 76 -13.46 4.90 -1.64
C ALA A 76 -13.00 4.19 -2.93
N ALA A 77 -13.47 4.66 -4.09
CA ALA A 77 -13.03 4.17 -5.39
C ALA A 77 -11.53 4.41 -5.62
N HIS A 78 -11.04 5.60 -5.25
CA HIS A 78 -9.62 5.93 -5.35
C HIS A 78 -8.77 5.01 -4.46
N LYS A 79 -9.18 4.80 -3.20
CA LYS A 79 -8.51 3.87 -2.28
C LYS A 79 -8.54 2.44 -2.81
N PHE A 80 -9.65 1.99 -3.39
CA PHE A 80 -9.74 0.65 -3.98
C PHE A 80 -8.71 0.42 -5.09
N VAL A 81 -8.56 1.39 -6.00
CA VAL A 81 -7.55 1.31 -7.07
C VAL A 81 -6.12 1.35 -6.49
N ILE A 82 -5.87 2.20 -5.50
CA ILE A 82 -4.57 2.29 -4.81
C ILE A 82 -4.21 0.97 -4.13
N ASP A 83 -5.15 0.34 -3.44
CA ASP A 83 -4.92 -0.93 -2.76
C ASP A 83 -4.52 -2.02 -3.77
N ILE A 84 -5.21 -2.11 -4.92
CA ILE A 84 -4.85 -3.05 -6.00
C ILE A 84 -3.48 -2.71 -6.59
N ALA A 85 -3.18 -1.44 -6.83
CA ALA A 85 -1.90 -1.02 -7.39
C ALA A 85 -0.74 -1.35 -6.44
N ASN A 86 -0.92 -1.16 -5.14
CA ASN A 86 0.06 -1.51 -4.11
C ASN A 86 0.30 -3.02 -4.05
N ASP A 87 -0.76 -3.83 -4.09
CA ASP A 87 -0.64 -5.28 -4.09
C ASP A 87 0.05 -5.79 -5.36
N ALA A 88 -0.30 -5.24 -6.53
CA ALA A 88 0.40 -5.56 -7.79
C ALA A 88 1.88 -5.14 -7.74
N MET A 89 2.20 -3.98 -7.13
CA MET A 89 3.58 -3.54 -6.93
C MET A 89 4.35 -4.48 -5.98
N GLN A 90 3.70 -5.00 -4.94
CA GLN A 90 4.28 -5.98 -4.03
C GLN A 90 4.60 -7.28 -4.78
N ASN A 91 3.68 -7.76 -5.62
CA ASN A 91 3.87 -8.95 -6.45
C ASN A 91 5.01 -8.77 -7.47
N SER A 92 5.11 -7.58 -8.07
CA SER A 92 6.22 -7.22 -8.98
C SER A 92 7.59 -7.24 -8.27
N LYS A 93 7.66 -6.70 -7.05
CA LYS A 93 8.89 -6.71 -6.23
C LYS A 93 9.25 -8.12 -5.75
N ALA A 94 8.27 -8.90 -5.29
CA ALA A 94 8.48 -10.25 -4.79
C ALA A 94 9.15 -11.14 -5.85
N LYS A 95 8.72 -11.06 -7.11
CA LYS A 95 9.32 -11.79 -8.25
C LYS A 95 10.80 -11.49 -8.48
N GLY A 96 11.25 -10.27 -8.19
CA GLY A 96 12.66 -9.86 -8.30
C GLY A 96 13.53 -10.35 -7.13
N VAL A 97 12.94 -10.59 -5.96
CA VAL A 97 13.64 -11.03 -4.74
C VAL A 97 13.77 -12.56 -4.66
N VAL A 98 12.80 -13.32 -5.17
CA VAL A 98 12.85 -14.80 -5.14
C VAL A 98 13.84 -15.43 -6.13
N LYS A 99 14.46 -14.65 -7.03
CA LYS A 99 15.39 -15.17 -8.05
C LYS A 99 16.85 -14.78 -7.76
N SER A 100 17.44 -15.31 -6.68
CA SER A 100 18.89 -15.24 -6.37
C SER A 100 19.46 -13.89 -5.89
N GLU A 101 20.32 -13.94 -4.87
CA GLU A 101 20.98 -12.79 -4.20
C GLU A 101 21.76 -11.86 -5.13
N LYS A 102 22.25 -12.37 -6.28
CA LYS A 102 22.93 -11.57 -7.31
C LYS A 102 21.94 -10.73 -8.14
N THR A 103 20.70 -11.19 -8.29
CA THR A 103 19.64 -10.52 -9.05
C THR A 103 18.94 -9.44 -8.23
N THR A 104 18.91 -9.54 -6.89
CA THR A 104 18.30 -8.54 -6.01
C THR A 104 18.91 -7.15 -6.21
N LYS A 105 20.24 -7.06 -6.34
CA LYS A 105 20.94 -5.78 -6.62
C LYS A 105 20.63 -5.25 -8.02
N VAL A 106 20.55 -6.14 -9.02
CA VAL A 106 20.19 -5.78 -10.41
C VAL A 106 18.73 -5.31 -10.50
N CYS A 107 17.81 -5.97 -9.79
CA CYS A 107 16.40 -5.60 -9.72
C CYS A 107 16.22 -4.26 -9.02
N LEU A 108 16.92 -4.02 -7.90
CA LEU A 108 16.88 -2.74 -7.19
C LEU A 108 17.44 -1.60 -8.06
N PHE A 109 18.55 -1.85 -8.75
CA PHE A 109 19.13 -0.91 -9.70
C PHE A 109 18.17 -0.64 -10.87
N PHE A 110 17.51 -1.66 -11.41
CA PHE A 110 16.51 -1.52 -12.47
C PHE A 110 15.29 -0.73 -11.99
N PHE A 111 14.81 -0.96 -10.77
CA PHE A 111 13.71 -0.19 -10.18
C PHE A 111 14.10 1.27 -9.94
N GLN A 112 15.35 1.54 -9.56
CA GLN A 112 15.86 2.89 -9.36
C GLN A 112 16.17 3.63 -10.68
N SER A 113 16.52 2.90 -11.74
CA SER A 113 16.92 3.48 -13.04
C SER A 113 15.79 3.53 -14.07
N LYS A 114 14.83 2.59 -14.04
CA LYS A 114 13.74 2.46 -15.01
C LYS A 114 12.33 2.54 -14.39
N GLY A 115 12.24 2.60 -13.06
CA GLY A 115 10.98 2.71 -12.34
C GLY A 115 10.19 1.39 -12.27
N PRO A 116 9.18 1.32 -11.38
CA PRO A 116 8.21 0.23 -11.35
C PRO A 116 7.45 0.13 -12.67
N VAL A 117 7.29 -1.09 -13.21
CA VAL A 117 6.44 -1.36 -14.37
C VAL A 117 5.28 -2.25 -13.93
N LEU A 118 4.06 -1.81 -14.19
CA LEU A 118 2.85 -2.62 -13.94
C LEU A 118 2.69 -3.65 -15.07
N THR A 119 2.90 -4.93 -14.75
CA THR A 119 2.77 -6.03 -15.72
C THR A 119 1.44 -6.77 -15.57
N MET A 120 0.96 -7.37 -16.66
CA MET A 120 -0.30 -8.13 -16.64
C MET A 120 -0.27 -9.34 -15.70
N GLU A 121 0.91 -9.95 -15.51
CA GLU A 121 1.08 -11.09 -14.61
C GLU A 121 0.87 -10.67 -13.15
N ASP A 122 1.50 -9.57 -12.74
CA ASP A 122 1.45 -9.07 -11.37
C ASP A 122 0.04 -8.55 -11.03
N LEU A 123 -0.61 -7.91 -11.99
CA LEU A 123 -2.00 -7.47 -11.88
C LEU A 123 -2.98 -8.66 -11.79
N THR A 124 -2.80 -9.69 -12.61
CA THR A 124 -3.67 -10.88 -12.59
C THR A 124 -3.58 -11.61 -11.26
N ALA A 125 -2.38 -11.71 -10.68
CA ALA A 125 -2.18 -12.29 -9.35
C ALA A 125 -2.92 -11.48 -8.26
N SER A 126 -2.77 -10.15 -8.26
CA SER A 126 -3.45 -9.27 -7.29
C SER A 126 -4.98 -9.29 -7.43
N LEU A 127 -5.50 -9.38 -8.65
CA LEU A 127 -6.94 -9.49 -8.91
C LEU A 127 -7.51 -10.86 -8.52
N ALA A 128 -6.74 -11.94 -8.71
CA ALA A 128 -7.15 -13.28 -8.33
C ALA A 128 -7.37 -13.42 -6.81
N GLU A 129 -6.56 -12.75 -6.00
CA GLU A 129 -6.73 -12.70 -4.54
C GLU A 129 -8.06 -12.04 -4.12
N ARG A 130 -8.57 -11.12 -4.95
CA ARG A 130 -9.88 -10.46 -4.76
C ARG A 130 -11.03 -11.17 -5.48
N GLY A 131 -10.79 -12.34 -6.08
CA GLY A 131 -11.81 -13.12 -6.80
C GLY A 131 -12.13 -12.62 -8.22
N ILE A 132 -11.33 -11.72 -8.78
CA ILE A 132 -11.52 -11.15 -10.12
C ILE A 132 -10.63 -11.90 -11.13
N ASN A 133 -11.25 -12.51 -12.15
CA ASN A 133 -10.54 -13.32 -13.14
C ASN A 133 -10.15 -12.50 -14.39
N ALA A 134 -8.94 -11.94 -14.42
CA ALA A 134 -8.41 -11.18 -15.55
C ALA A 134 -7.57 -12.06 -16.51
N LYS A 135 -8.19 -13.03 -17.18
CA LYS A 135 -7.49 -13.86 -18.19
C LYS A 135 -7.47 -13.15 -19.55
N LYS A 136 -6.37 -12.47 -19.88
CA LYS A 136 -6.09 -12.03 -21.25
C LYS A 136 -5.17 -13.04 -21.93
N PRO A 137 -5.55 -13.63 -23.08
CA PRO A 137 -4.66 -14.49 -23.83
C PRO A 137 -3.45 -13.67 -24.33
N PRO A 138 -2.22 -14.23 -24.34
CA PRO A 138 -1.03 -13.49 -24.77
C PRO A 138 -1.10 -13.00 -26.22
N TYR A 139 -1.86 -13.72 -27.05
CA TYR A 139 -2.07 -13.41 -28.46
C TYR A 139 -3.51 -13.80 -28.82
N SER A 140 -4.24 -12.94 -29.54
CA SER A 140 -5.47 -13.36 -30.24
C SER A 140 -5.06 -13.95 -31.59
N LYS A 141 -5.54 -15.16 -31.91
CA LYS A 141 -5.45 -15.69 -33.28
C LYS A 141 -6.35 -14.91 -34.22
#